data_AF-A0A061REC5-F1
#
_entry.id   AF-A0A061REC5-F1
#
_cell.length_a   1.000
_cell.length_b   1.000
_cell.length_c   1.000
_cell.angle_alpha   90.00
_cell.angle_beta   90.00
_cell.angle_gamma   90.00
#
_symmetry.space_group_name_H-M   'P 1'
#
loop_
_entity.id
_entity.type
_entity.pdbx_description
1 polymer ?
#
loop_
_entity_poly.entity_id
_entity_poly.type
_entity_poly.pdbx_seq_one_letter_code
_entity_poly.pdbx_strand_id
1 'polypeptide(L)'
;MLAASTSQLLGSGNRSHSLCQAFRRRCRTAIAILRLPPKGHFVLPRDFKACPGCDSPRRRSAIQMSSTNSGEAQREPSSFAKVQLATAADAIDRIVNKVMDEMIISESVAVLTGDESETKLDGAIRDVLVQEAESLDDTFLAMLMRYTKATKDNGQEQLAQVLARIYELTIEFVTSKMPPELRLLQQLSEEPDTAERDRVLRMAVSGEEGDLPGCDLETLARTSNRMVEDMEARQIVPDRTLLVRVCLVREETRKLAM
;
A
#
# COMPACT_ATOMS: atom_id res chain seq x y z
N MET A 1 -8.31 16.70 -69.45
CA MET A 1 -9.45 16.86 -68.51
C MET A 1 -10.07 15.49 -68.30
N LEU A 2 -9.59 14.77 -67.29
CA LEU A 2 -10.04 13.44 -66.88
C LEU A 2 -10.03 13.35 -65.35
N ALA A 3 -11.04 12.69 -64.82
CA ALA A 3 -11.23 12.39 -63.40
C ALA A 3 -10.33 11.23 -62.92
N ALA A 4 -9.87 11.31 -61.66
CA ALA A 4 -9.54 10.19 -60.76
C ALA A 4 -9.16 10.80 -59.38
N SER A 5 -10.00 10.67 -58.36
CA SER A 5 -9.92 9.66 -57.28
C SER A 5 -8.75 9.86 -56.30
N THR A 6 -9.07 10.28 -55.07
CA THR A 6 -8.43 9.77 -53.84
C THR A 6 -9.25 10.17 -52.61
N SER A 7 -10.15 9.27 -52.21
CA SER A 7 -10.73 9.21 -50.86
C SER A 7 -10.18 7.96 -50.21
N GLN A 8 -9.52 8.09 -49.05
CA GLN A 8 -9.42 7.13 -47.94
C GLN A 8 -8.19 7.48 -47.10
N LEU A 9 -8.42 7.90 -45.84
CA LEU A 9 -7.62 7.58 -44.66
C LEU A 9 -8.31 8.21 -43.42
N LEU A 10 -9.43 7.61 -43.01
CA LEU A 10 -9.97 7.71 -41.66
C LEU A 10 -10.22 6.29 -41.18
N GLY A 11 -9.42 5.82 -40.21
CA GLY A 11 -9.51 4.43 -39.76
C GLY A 11 -8.53 4.06 -38.65
N SER A 12 -8.53 4.79 -37.53
CA SER A 12 -7.79 4.38 -36.33
C SER A 12 -8.36 4.94 -35.03
N GLY A 13 -9.68 4.89 -34.84
CA GLY A 13 -10.32 5.26 -33.58
C GLY A 13 -11.39 4.27 -33.19
N ASN A 14 -11.04 3.19 -32.46
CA ASN A 14 -12.02 2.41 -31.68
C ASN A 14 -11.44 1.29 -30.77
N ARG A 15 -10.12 1.06 -30.71
CA ARG A 15 -9.58 -0.03 -29.88
C ARG A 15 -9.46 0.32 -28.39
N SER A 16 -9.20 1.58 -28.04
CA SER A 16 -9.04 2.06 -26.65
C SER A 16 -10.35 2.04 -25.85
N HIS A 17 -11.50 2.28 -26.49
CA HIS A 17 -12.82 2.22 -25.84
C HIS A 17 -13.23 0.79 -25.44
N SER A 18 -12.78 -0.23 -26.17
CA SER A 18 -13.14 -1.63 -25.91
C SER A 18 -12.42 -2.23 -24.69
N LEU A 19 -11.15 -1.87 -24.48
CA LEU A 19 -10.36 -2.31 -23.32
C LEU A 19 -10.86 -1.64 -22.03
N CYS A 20 -11.23 -0.36 -22.11
CA CYS A 20 -11.79 0.40 -20.99
C CYS A 20 -13.19 -0.13 -20.57
N GLN A 21 -14.02 -0.55 -21.54
CA GLN A 21 -15.30 -1.21 -21.23
C GLN A 21 -15.14 -2.65 -20.71
N ALA A 22 -14.18 -3.41 -21.23
CA ALA A 22 -13.89 -4.76 -20.74
C ALA A 22 -13.33 -4.74 -19.30
N PHE A 23 -12.50 -3.74 -18.97
CA PHE A 23 -12.02 -3.50 -17.61
C PHE A 23 -13.14 -3.04 -16.68
N ARG A 24 -14.01 -2.09 -17.10
CA ARG A 24 -15.22 -1.70 -16.35
C ARG A 24 -16.14 -2.89 -16.03
N ARG A 25 -16.29 -3.85 -16.95
CA ARG A 25 -17.06 -5.09 -16.70
C ARG A 25 -16.36 -6.00 -15.69
N ARG A 26 -15.03 -6.15 -15.78
CA ARG A 26 -14.24 -6.95 -14.82
C ARG A 26 -14.23 -6.35 -13.41
N CYS A 27 -14.14 -5.02 -13.29
CA CYS A 27 -14.25 -4.32 -12.01
C CYS A 27 -15.65 -4.46 -11.41
N ARG A 28 -16.73 -4.36 -12.21
CA ARG A 28 -18.10 -4.59 -11.71
C ARG A 28 -18.29 -6.02 -11.15
N THR A 29 -17.69 -7.03 -11.78
CA THR A 29 -17.72 -8.40 -11.26
C THR A 29 -16.89 -8.54 -9.98
N ALA A 30 -15.73 -7.89 -9.88
CA ALA A 30 -14.91 -7.88 -8.66
C ALA A 30 -15.60 -7.15 -7.49
N ILE A 31 -16.30 -6.05 -7.76
CA ILE A 31 -17.08 -5.29 -6.76
C ILE A 31 -18.26 -6.12 -6.23
N ALA A 32 -18.87 -6.99 -7.05
CA ALA A 32 -19.91 -7.91 -6.58
C ALA A 32 -19.36 -9.03 -5.68
N ILE A 33 -18.09 -9.41 -5.82
CA ILE A 33 -17.44 -10.46 -5.03
C ILE A 33 -17.03 -9.95 -3.64
N LEU A 34 -16.76 -8.64 -3.49
CA LEU A 34 -16.34 -8.03 -2.22
C LEU A 34 -17.51 -7.67 -1.26
N ARG A 35 -18.76 -7.99 -1.63
CA ARG A 35 -19.94 -7.84 -0.75
C ARG A 35 -20.19 -9.03 0.19
N LEU A 36 -19.26 -9.99 0.27
CA LEU A 36 -19.40 -11.15 1.15
C LEU A 36 -18.44 -11.05 2.35
N PRO A 37 -18.91 -11.37 3.57
CA PRO A 37 -18.10 -11.28 4.78
C PRO A 37 -16.91 -12.27 4.75
N PRO A 38 -15.78 -11.93 5.38
CA PRO A 38 -14.53 -12.67 5.24
C PRO A 38 -14.46 -13.85 6.21
N LYS A 39 -15.24 -14.91 5.98
CA LYS A 39 -14.99 -16.22 6.61
C LYS A 39 -15.34 -17.37 5.66
N GLY A 40 -14.31 -17.92 5.01
CA GLY A 40 -14.45 -19.15 4.24
C GLY A 40 -13.41 -19.23 3.12
N HIS A 41 -12.64 -20.31 3.11
CA HIS A 41 -11.66 -20.64 2.08
C HIS A 41 -12.25 -20.50 0.68
N PHE A 42 -11.65 -19.65 -0.15
CA PHE A 42 -12.06 -19.48 -1.55
C PHE A 42 -11.57 -20.69 -2.37
N VAL A 43 -12.50 -21.58 -2.72
CA VAL A 43 -12.35 -22.51 -3.85
C VAL A 43 -12.99 -21.84 -5.05
N LEU A 44 -12.20 -21.49 -6.06
CA LEU A 44 -12.73 -20.99 -7.34
C LEU A 44 -13.59 -22.10 -8.00
N PRO A 45 -14.82 -21.81 -8.46
CA PRO A 45 -15.60 -22.76 -9.24
C PRO A 45 -14.88 -23.13 -10.54
N ARG A 46 -14.79 -24.43 -10.83
CA ARG A 46 -14.12 -24.98 -12.03
C ARG A 46 -14.89 -24.80 -13.35
N ASP A 47 -16.06 -24.18 -13.33
CA ASP A 47 -16.90 -24.07 -14.52
C ASP A 47 -16.77 -22.69 -15.20
N PHE A 48 -15.57 -22.39 -15.68
CA PHE A 48 -15.38 -21.39 -16.72
C PHE A 48 -15.89 -21.95 -18.06
N LYS A 49 -17.18 -21.77 -18.36
CA LYS A 49 -17.69 -21.92 -19.73
C LYS A 49 -16.99 -20.90 -20.62
N ALA A 50 -16.28 -21.40 -21.63
CA ALA A 50 -15.56 -20.61 -22.62
C ALA A 50 -16.49 -19.61 -23.32
N CYS A 51 -15.99 -18.38 -23.53
CA CYS A 51 -16.63 -17.42 -24.42
C CYS A 51 -16.74 -18.02 -25.84
N PRO A 52 -17.92 -18.01 -26.48
CA PRO A 52 -18.01 -18.26 -27.90
C PRO A 52 -17.39 -17.06 -28.63
N GLY A 53 -16.29 -17.28 -29.36
CA GLY A 53 -15.68 -16.27 -30.24
C GLY A 53 -14.19 -15.98 -30.05
N CYS A 54 -13.48 -16.68 -29.15
CA CYS A 54 -12.02 -16.59 -29.08
C CYS A 54 -11.35 -17.77 -29.80
N ASP A 55 -11.34 -17.75 -31.14
CA ASP A 55 -10.45 -18.59 -31.93
C ASP A 55 -9.03 -18.04 -31.85
N SER A 56 -8.20 -18.67 -31.02
CA SER A 56 -6.75 -18.65 -31.19
C SER A 56 -6.21 -20.05 -30.88
N PRO A 57 -5.33 -20.60 -31.74
CA PRO A 57 -4.96 -22.00 -31.66
C PRO A 57 -4.03 -22.25 -30.46
N ARG A 58 -4.58 -22.79 -29.37
CA ARG A 58 -3.79 -23.41 -28.30
C ARG A 58 -3.14 -24.70 -28.85
N ARG A 59 -1.86 -24.62 -29.19
CA ARG A 59 -0.98 -25.80 -29.25
C ARG A 59 -0.99 -26.47 -27.87
N ARG A 60 -1.69 -27.60 -27.77
CA ARG A 60 -1.52 -28.57 -26.69
C ARG A 60 -0.24 -29.35 -26.98
N SER A 61 0.84 -29.06 -26.26
CA SER A 61 1.90 -30.04 -26.03
C SER A 61 1.82 -30.43 -24.57
N ALA A 62 1.49 -31.70 -24.35
CA ALA A 62 1.61 -32.36 -23.07
C ALA A 62 3.04 -32.16 -22.53
N ILE A 63 3.16 -31.60 -21.34
CA ILE A 63 4.41 -31.66 -20.57
C ILE A 63 4.18 -32.75 -19.54
N GLN A 64 4.85 -33.87 -19.78
CA GLN A 64 5.03 -34.95 -18.82
C GLN A 64 5.58 -34.38 -17.51
N MET A 65 5.01 -34.85 -16.41
CA MET A 65 5.62 -34.73 -15.10
C MET A 65 6.93 -35.52 -15.11
N SER A 66 8.04 -34.82 -15.00
CA SER A 66 9.31 -35.39 -14.56
C SER A 66 9.82 -34.56 -13.40
N SER A 67 9.74 -35.16 -12.23
CA SER A 67 10.33 -34.71 -10.99
C SER A 67 11.84 -34.59 -11.19
N THR A 68 12.34 -33.37 -11.25
CA THR A 68 13.76 -33.08 -11.00
C THR A 68 13.83 -32.11 -9.86
N ASN A 69 14.27 -32.65 -8.73
CA ASN A 69 14.81 -31.93 -7.59
C ASN A 69 15.97 -31.06 -8.13
N SER A 70 15.74 -29.77 -8.30
CA SER A 70 16.77 -28.82 -8.71
C SER A 70 16.75 -27.69 -7.70
N GLY A 71 17.89 -27.58 -7.00
CA GLY A 71 18.08 -26.82 -5.78
C GLY A 71 17.61 -25.37 -5.84
N GLU A 72 17.26 -24.90 -4.65
CA GLU A 72 17.18 -23.48 -4.31
C GLU A 72 18.50 -22.81 -4.71
N ALA A 73 18.54 -22.29 -5.93
CA ALA A 73 19.51 -21.31 -6.34
C ALA A 73 19.25 -20.08 -5.47
N GLN A 74 20.01 -19.94 -4.39
CA GLN A 74 20.18 -18.69 -3.66
C GLN A 74 20.56 -17.62 -4.69
N ARG A 75 19.58 -16.84 -5.13
CA ARG A 75 19.84 -15.59 -5.82
C ARG A 75 20.48 -14.68 -4.78
N GLU A 76 21.81 -14.70 -4.76
CA GLU A 76 22.62 -13.68 -4.09
C GLU A 76 21.98 -12.31 -4.35
N PRO A 77 21.55 -11.57 -3.31
CA PRO A 77 20.98 -10.25 -3.52
C PRO A 77 22.00 -9.39 -4.26
N SER A 78 21.53 -8.56 -5.19
CA SER A 78 22.40 -7.65 -5.93
C SER A 78 23.22 -6.81 -4.95
N SER A 79 24.44 -6.42 -5.34
CA SER A 79 25.34 -5.63 -4.47
C SER A 79 24.65 -4.39 -3.89
N PHE A 80 23.79 -3.75 -4.67
CA PHE A 80 22.97 -2.62 -4.24
C PHE A 80 21.96 -2.98 -3.14
N ALA A 81 21.24 -4.10 -3.28
CA ALA A 81 20.30 -4.57 -2.26
C ALA A 81 21.02 -4.91 -0.95
N LYS A 82 22.25 -5.43 -1.02
CA LYS A 82 23.09 -5.69 0.18
C LYS A 82 23.46 -4.39 0.90
N VAL A 83 23.81 -3.34 0.15
CA VAL A 83 24.13 -2.02 0.73
C VAL A 83 22.91 -1.42 1.41
N GLN A 84 21.74 -1.41 0.76
CA GLN A 84 20.50 -0.92 1.37
C GLN A 84 20.13 -1.69 2.64
N LEU A 85 20.31 -3.01 2.63
CA LEU A 85 20.04 -3.86 3.79
C LEU A 85 20.98 -3.55 4.96
N ALA A 86 22.27 -3.33 4.69
CA ALA A 86 23.24 -2.94 5.69
C ALA A 86 22.93 -1.56 6.26
N THR A 87 22.63 -0.58 5.41
CA THR A 87 22.24 0.77 5.84
C THR A 87 21.00 0.76 6.73
N ALA A 88 19.99 -0.05 6.39
CA ALA A 88 18.79 -0.20 7.20
C ALA A 88 19.09 -0.89 8.55
N ALA A 89 19.97 -1.89 8.59
CA ALA A 89 20.41 -2.51 9.83
C ALA A 89 21.15 -1.52 10.74
N ASP A 90 22.09 -0.75 10.16
CA ASP A 90 22.82 0.30 10.90
C ASP A 90 21.85 1.37 11.43
N ALA A 91 20.79 1.70 10.69
CA ALA A 91 19.76 2.64 11.13
C ALA A 91 18.97 2.10 12.32
N ILE A 92 18.59 0.82 12.31
CA ILE A 92 17.92 0.17 13.46
C ILE A 92 18.83 0.23 14.69
N ASP A 93 20.10 -0.16 14.56
CA ASP A 93 21.03 -0.16 15.69
C ASP A 93 21.24 1.26 16.24
N ARG A 94 21.37 2.27 15.36
CA ARG A 94 21.46 3.67 15.79
C ARG A 94 20.21 4.13 16.53
N ILE A 95 19.02 3.87 15.99
CA ILE A 95 17.74 4.29 16.58
C ILE A 95 17.55 3.62 17.94
N VAL A 96 17.78 2.30 18.03
CA VAL A 96 17.63 1.57 19.30
C VAL A 96 18.59 2.11 20.35
N ASN A 97 19.86 2.32 20.02
CA ASN A 97 20.83 2.86 20.98
C ASN A 97 20.45 4.28 21.44
N LYS A 98 20.04 5.16 20.51
CA LYS A 98 19.57 6.51 20.86
C LYS A 98 18.33 6.48 21.75
N VAL A 99 17.36 5.61 21.46
CA VAL A 99 16.15 5.46 22.31
C VAL A 99 16.55 5.01 23.71
N MET A 100 17.46 4.04 23.83
CA MET A 100 17.96 3.60 25.14
C MET A 100 18.69 4.71 25.89
N ASP A 101 19.52 5.51 25.20
CA ASP A 101 20.21 6.65 25.80
C ASP A 101 19.23 7.73 26.29
N GLU A 102 18.23 8.08 25.47
CA GLU A 102 17.17 9.03 25.85
C GLU A 102 16.32 8.52 27.01
N MET A 103 16.05 7.21 27.07
CA MET A 103 15.36 6.59 28.21
C MET A 103 16.18 6.74 29.50
N ILE A 104 17.50 6.51 29.46
CA ILE A 104 18.38 6.66 30.62
C ILE A 104 18.42 8.11 31.11
N ILE A 105 18.50 9.06 30.17
CA ILE A 105 18.44 10.49 30.50
C ILE A 105 17.10 10.85 31.13
N SER A 106 15.99 10.38 30.53
CA SER A 106 14.64 10.66 31.00
C SER A 106 14.35 10.05 32.37
N GLU A 107 14.84 8.83 32.65
CA GLU A 107 14.77 8.20 33.97
C GLU A 107 15.61 8.96 35.00
N SER A 108 16.82 9.39 34.63
CA SER A 108 17.67 10.19 35.51
C SER A 108 17.01 11.51 35.90
N VAL A 109 16.32 12.17 34.95
CA VAL A 109 15.53 13.38 35.22
C VAL A 109 14.33 13.05 36.11
N ALA A 110 13.63 11.95 35.86
CA ALA A 110 12.49 11.50 36.64
C ALA A 110 12.80 11.30 38.13
N VAL A 111 13.96 10.70 38.42
CA VAL A 111 14.44 10.52 39.81
C VAL A 111 14.62 11.88 40.51
N LEU A 112 14.96 12.92 39.77
CA LEU A 112 15.15 14.28 40.28
C LEU A 112 13.84 15.08 40.36
N THR A 113 12.88 14.85 39.45
CA THR A 113 11.64 15.66 39.32
C THR A 113 10.38 14.99 39.86
N GLY A 114 10.36 13.66 39.98
CA GLY A 114 9.21 12.88 40.47
C GLY A 114 8.16 12.47 39.41
N ASP A 115 8.47 12.56 38.12
CA ASP A 115 7.51 12.29 37.02
C ASP A 115 7.39 10.78 36.63
N GLU A 116 6.24 10.34 36.11
CA GLU A 116 5.93 8.95 35.71
C GLU A 116 6.60 8.49 34.38
N SER A 117 6.68 7.16 34.13
CA SER A 117 7.64 6.53 33.18
C SER A 117 7.12 6.16 31.77
N GLU A 118 5.85 5.80 31.57
CA GLU A 118 5.38 5.30 30.26
C GLU A 118 5.31 6.38 29.17
N THR A 119 4.91 7.60 29.53
CA THR A 119 4.91 8.77 28.62
C THR A 119 6.32 9.12 28.12
N LYS A 120 7.38 8.61 28.77
CA LYS A 120 8.78 8.89 28.44
C LYS A 120 9.31 8.03 27.31
N LEU A 121 8.91 6.76 27.23
CA LEU A 121 9.34 5.87 26.14
C LEU A 121 8.84 6.41 24.79
N ASP A 122 7.54 6.73 24.72
CA ASP A 122 6.94 7.27 23.50
C ASP A 122 7.54 8.63 23.12
N GLY A 123 7.81 9.49 24.11
CA GLY A 123 8.50 10.77 23.89
C GLY A 123 9.90 10.58 23.31
N ALA A 124 10.72 9.75 23.95
CA ALA A 124 12.07 9.42 23.50
C ALA A 124 12.09 8.85 22.07
N ILE A 125 11.17 7.93 21.76
CA ILE A 125 11.04 7.38 20.41
C ILE A 125 10.68 8.48 19.41
N ARG A 126 9.68 9.34 19.72
CA ARG A 126 9.29 10.43 18.81
C ARG A 126 10.43 11.41 18.55
N ASP A 127 11.22 11.76 19.58
CA ASP A 127 12.36 12.66 19.44
C ASP A 127 13.45 12.06 18.54
N VAL A 128 13.75 10.76 18.72
CA VAL A 128 14.71 10.05 17.86
C VAL A 128 14.20 9.91 16.42
N LEU A 129 12.90 9.65 16.22
CA LEU A 129 12.30 9.55 14.88
C LEU A 129 12.39 10.88 14.12
N VAL A 130 12.26 12.03 14.80
CA VAL A 130 12.45 13.34 14.17
C VAL A 130 13.89 13.52 13.70
N GLN A 131 14.88 13.07 14.49
CA GLN A 131 16.30 13.17 14.13
C GLN A 131 16.69 12.23 12.98
N GLU A 132 16.10 11.03 12.92
CA GLU A 132 16.46 9.99 11.96
C GLU A 132 15.45 9.89 10.80
N ALA A 133 14.63 10.92 10.59
CA ALA A 133 13.52 10.90 9.62
C ALA A 133 13.92 10.50 8.19
N GLU A 134 15.14 10.85 7.76
CA GLU A 134 15.67 10.50 6.43
C GLU A 134 15.96 9.00 6.25
N SER A 135 16.12 8.26 7.35
CA SER A 135 16.42 6.82 7.33
C SER A 135 15.17 5.93 7.39
N LEU A 136 13.99 6.53 7.57
CA LEU A 136 12.71 5.82 7.76
C LEU A 136 12.08 5.43 6.41
N ASP A 137 12.74 4.53 5.67
CA ASP A 137 12.25 4.04 4.37
C ASP A 137 11.55 2.66 4.46
N ASP A 138 11.04 2.19 3.33
CA ASP A 138 10.38 0.87 3.21
C ASP A 138 11.32 -0.28 3.63
N THR A 139 12.63 -0.12 3.36
CA THR A 139 13.65 -1.12 3.70
C THR A 139 13.84 -1.19 5.21
N PHE A 140 13.92 -0.04 5.88
CA PHE A 140 13.98 0.09 7.32
C PHE A 140 12.77 -0.56 7.98
N LEU A 141 11.54 -0.22 7.57
CA LEU A 141 10.32 -0.80 8.14
C LEU A 141 10.28 -2.33 7.98
N ALA A 142 10.63 -2.84 6.79
CA ALA A 142 10.69 -4.28 6.54
C ALA A 142 11.73 -4.99 7.41
N MET A 143 12.89 -4.36 7.62
CA MET A 143 13.95 -4.88 8.48
C MET A 143 13.55 -4.83 9.94
N LEU A 144 12.96 -3.73 10.41
CA LEU A 144 12.48 -3.59 11.78
C LEU A 144 11.46 -4.68 12.14
N MET A 145 10.53 -4.98 11.24
CA MET A 145 9.58 -6.09 11.41
C MET A 145 10.29 -7.45 11.49
N ARG A 146 11.33 -7.69 10.67
CA ARG A 146 12.13 -8.92 10.71
C ARG A 146 12.90 -9.05 12.01
N TYR A 147 13.55 -7.98 12.46
CA TYR A 147 14.27 -7.93 13.73
C TYR A 147 13.33 -8.19 14.90
N THR A 148 12.16 -7.54 14.92
CA THR A 148 11.13 -7.75 15.93
C THR A 148 10.67 -9.21 16.00
N LYS A 149 10.53 -9.87 14.85
CA LYS A 149 10.19 -11.30 14.81
C LYS A 149 11.34 -12.16 15.35
N ALA A 150 12.57 -11.91 14.90
CA ALA A 150 13.73 -12.67 15.33
C ALA A 150 13.98 -12.54 16.84
N THR A 151 13.78 -11.35 17.43
CA THR A 151 13.93 -11.15 18.89
C THR A 151 12.86 -11.88 19.69
N LYS A 152 11.61 -11.93 19.19
CA LYS A 152 10.55 -12.76 19.78
C LYS A 152 10.91 -14.25 19.74
N ASP A 153 11.37 -14.73 18.59
CA ASP A 153 11.74 -16.14 18.40
C ASP A 153 12.94 -16.54 19.29
N ASN A 154 13.84 -15.60 19.59
CA ASN A 154 14.98 -15.78 20.50
C ASN A 154 14.65 -15.58 22.00
N GLY A 155 13.39 -15.32 22.36
CA GLY A 155 12.95 -15.16 23.75
C GLY A 155 13.30 -13.80 24.40
N GLN A 156 13.68 -12.80 23.60
CA GLN A 156 13.98 -11.44 24.08
C GLN A 156 12.72 -10.56 24.04
N GLU A 157 11.75 -10.87 24.91
CA GLU A 157 10.42 -10.27 24.85
C GLU A 157 10.40 -8.76 25.08
N GLN A 158 11.23 -8.25 26.00
CA GLN A 158 11.32 -6.80 26.29
C GLN A 158 11.84 -6.01 25.08
N LEU A 159 12.92 -6.48 24.45
CA LEU A 159 13.46 -5.83 23.24
C LEU A 159 12.45 -5.90 22.09
N ALA A 160 11.74 -7.01 21.94
CA ALA A 160 10.70 -7.14 20.95
C ALA A 160 9.53 -6.16 21.17
N GLN A 161 9.17 -5.86 22.42
CA GLN A 161 8.15 -4.86 22.74
C GLN A 161 8.63 -3.45 22.35
N VAL A 162 9.88 -3.09 22.67
CA VAL A 162 10.45 -1.79 22.28
C VAL A 162 10.50 -1.65 20.76
N LEU A 163 10.97 -2.67 20.03
CA LEU A 163 11.01 -2.63 18.56
C LEU A 163 9.62 -2.54 17.93
N ALA A 164 8.63 -3.25 18.49
CA ALA A 164 7.23 -3.14 18.06
C ALA A 164 6.69 -1.72 18.29
N ARG A 165 7.02 -1.11 19.44
CA ARG A 165 6.61 0.26 19.74
C ARG A 165 7.27 1.29 18.81
N ILE A 166 8.56 1.11 18.50
CA ILE A 166 9.27 1.92 17.50
C ILE A 166 8.57 1.80 16.14
N TYR A 167 8.17 0.59 15.74
CA TYR A 167 7.46 0.39 14.47
C TYR A 167 6.13 1.16 14.46
N GLU A 168 5.29 1.00 15.49
CA GLU A 168 4.00 1.69 15.59
C GLU A 168 4.16 3.22 15.50
N LEU A 169 5.08 3.79 16.31
CA LEU A 169 5.34 5.22 16.32
C LEU A 169 5.98 5.71 15.02
N THR A 170 6.74 4.88 14.32
CA THR A 170 7.26 5.21 12.98
C THR A 170 6.12 5.33 11.98
N ILE A 171 5.15 4.40 12.00
CA ILE A 171 3.97 4.48 11.12
C ILE A 171 3.14 5.72 11.44
N GLU A 172 2.90 6.02 12.72
CA GLU A 172 2.21 7.25 13.14
C GLU A 172 2.97 8.50 12.65
N PHE A 173 4.29 8.54 12.84
CA PHE A 173 5.13 9.66 12.42
C PHE A 173 5.08 9.88 10.91
N VAL A 174 5.31 8.82 10.12
CA VAL A 174 5.25 8.89 8.65
C VAL A 174 3.85 9.31 8.19
N THR A 175 2.81 8.74 8.80
CA THR A 175 1.42 9.07 8.49
C THR A 175 1.12 10.55 8.76
N SER A 176 1.59 11.08 9.89
CA SER A 176 1.39 12.49 10.27
C SER A 176 2.03 13.49 9.29
N LYS A 177 3.10 13.08 8.60
CA LYS A 177 3.81 13.89 7.59
C LYS A 177 3.19 13.77 6.21
N MET A 178 2.28 12.82 5.98
CA MET A 178 1.63 12.68 4.68
C MET A 178 0.73 13.87 4.36
N PRO A 179 0.71 14.33 3.09
CA PRO A 179 -0.26 15.31 2.61
C PRO A 179 -1.70 14.93 2.98
N PRO A 180 -2.56 15.91 3.30
CA PRO A 180 -3.93 15.64 3.74
C PRO A 180 -4.74 14.82 2.73
N GLU A 181 -4.53 15.01 1.43
CA GLU A 181 -5.17 14.24 0.36
C GLU A 181 -4.79 12.75 0.36
N LEU A 182 -3.56 12.42 0.76
CA LEU A 182 -3.09 11.04 0.85
C LEU A 182 -3.58 10.36 2.12
N ARG A 183 -3.61 11.10 3.24
CA ARG A 183 -4.22 10.63 4.49
C ARG A 183 -5.71 10.34 4.31
N LEU A 184 -6.44 11.26 3.69
CA LEU A 184 -7.86 11.08 3.39
C LEU A 184 -8.07 9.87 2.48
N LEU A 185 -7.25 9.73 1.42
CA LEU A 185 -7.33 8.60 0.50
C LEU A 185 -7.07 7.27 1.23
N GLN A 186 -6.08 7.21 2.12
CA GLN A 186 -5.81 6.02 2.93
C GLN A 186 -7.05 5.66 3.76
N GLN A 187 -7.59 6.61 4.52
CA GLN A 187 -8.75 6.38 5.38
C GLN A 187 -9.98 5.91 4.58
N LEU A 188 -10.28 6.56 3.46
CA LEU A 188 -11.39 6.17 2.57
C LEU A 188 -11.15 4.78 1.95
N SER A 189 -9.89 4.41 1.69
CA SER A 189 -9.55 3.09 1.14
C SER A 189 -9.70 1.96 2.18
N GLU A 190 -9.54 2.27 3.46
CA GLU A 190 -9.67 1.31 4.55
C GLU A 190 -11.14 1.06 4.93
N GLU A 191 -12.02 2.06 4.74
CA GLU A 191 -13.45 1.96 5.03
C GLU A 191 -14.17 1.02 4.03
N PRO A 192 -14.70 -0.14 4.44
CA PRO A 192 -15.42 -1.02 3.53
C PRO A 192 -16.81 -0.49 3.15
N ASP A 193 -17.51 0.23 4.03
CA ASP A 193 -18.89 0.67 3.79
C ASP A 193 -18.95 1.88 2.85
N THR A 194 -19.81 1.80 1.83
CA THR A 194 -20.04 2.89 0.89
C THR A 194 -20.73 4.08 1.55
N ALA A 195 -21.69 3.84 2.45
CA ALA A 195 -22.43 4.93 3.09
C ALA A 195 -21.52 5.76 4.00
N GLU A 196 -20.68 5.07 4.78
CA GLU A 196 -19.70 5.72 5.65
C GLU A 196 -18.60 6.43 4.85
N ARG A 197 -18.11 5.83 3.77
CA ARG A 197 -17.15 6.49 2.88
C ARG A 197 -17.71 7.78 2.27
N ASP A 198 -18.96 7.78 1.81
CA ASP A 198 -19.64 8.98 1.32
C ASP A 198 -19.83 10.04 2.42
N ARG A 199 -20.10 9.62 3.67
CA ARG A 199 -20.20 10.51 4.84
C ARG A 199 -18.87 11.18 5.12
N VAL A 200 -17.79 10.40 5.24
CA VAL A 200 -16.42 10.90 5.49
C VAL A 200 -15.97 11.83 4.37
N LEU A 201 -16.24 11.48 3.12
CA LEU A 201 -15.89 12.29 1.96
C LEU A 201 -16.61 13.66 1.99
N ARG A 202 -17.89 13.70 2.38
CA ARG A 202 -18.64 14.95 2.54
C ARG A 202 -18.11 15.81 3.69
N MET A 203 -17.79 15.20 4.82
CA MET A 203 -17.22 15.90 5.98
C MET A 203 -15.85 16.52 5.65
N ALA A 204 -15.00 15.78 4.93
CA ALA A 204 -13.67 16.27 4.54
C ALA A 204 -13.73 17.45 3.56
N VAL A 205 -14.76 17.51 2.70
CA VAL A 205 -14.99 18.62 1.76
C VAL A 205 -15.66 19.81 2.45
N SER A 206 -16.59 19.59 3.37
CA SER A 206 -17.23 20.67 4.13
C SER A 206 -16.30 21.29 5.17
N GLY A 207 -15.18 20.65 5.48
CA GLY A 207 -14.24 21.09 6.51
C GLY A 207 -14.85 21.02 7.91
N GLU A 208 -15.81 20.12 8.12
CA GLU A 208 -16.43 19.92 9.44
C GLU A 208 -15.40 19.42 10.46
N GLU A 209 -15.49 19.94 11.68
CA GLU A 209 -14.56 19.65 12.77
C GLU A 209 -14.61 18.16 13.15
N GLY A 210 -13.48 17.49 12.92
CA GLY A 210 -13.17 16.12 13.31
C GLY A 210 -11.69 15.85 13.02
N ASP A 211 -11.19 14.67 13.38
CA ASP A 211 -9.80 14.24 13.08
C ASP A 211 -9.60 13.90 11.58
N LEU A 212 -10.40 14.51 10.71
CA LEU A 212 -10.41 14.29 9.27
C LEU A 212 -9.53 15.35 8.58
N PRO A 213 -8.58 14.94 7.73
CA PRO A 213 -7.80 15.88 6.94
C PRO A 213 -8.71 16.59 5.92
N GLY A 214 -8.88 17.90 6.10
CA GLY A 214 -9.59 18.74 5.12
C GLY A 214 -8.91 18.68 3.75
N CYS A 215 -9.67 18.37 2.71
CA CYS A 215 -9.14 18.21 1.36
C CYS A 215 -10.18 18.63 0.32
N ASP A 216 -9.72 19.36 -0.69
CA ASP A 216 -10.53 19.70 -1.85
C ASP A 216 -10.80 18.46 -2.73
N LEU A 217 -12.02 18.39 -3.27
CA LEU A 217 -12.49 17.24 -4.04
C LEU A 217 -11.70 17.06 -5.35
N GLU A 218 -11.29 18.15 -6.00
CA GLU A 218 -10.49 18.09 -7.23
C GLU A 218 -9.09 17.54 -6.93
N THR A 219 -8.49 17.99 -5.81
CA THR A 219 -7.19 17.50 -5.35
C THR A 219 -7.23 16.01 -5.04
N LEU A 220 -8.24 15.54 -4.31
CA LEU A 220 -8.43 14.12 -4.04
C LEU A 220 -8.67 13.29 -5.32
N ALA A 221 -9.45 13.81 -6.26
CA ALA A 221 -9.69 13.15 -7.55
C ALA A 221 -8.38 13.00 -8.34
N ARG A 222 -7.55 14.04 -8.37
CA ARG A 222 -6.25 14.02 -9.03
C ARG A 222 -5.29 13.02 -8.37
N THR A 223 -5.23 13.02 -7.05
CA THR A 223 -4.36 12.12 -6.27
C THR A 223 -4.77 10.66 -6.41
N SER A 224 -6.06 10.35 -6.32
CA SER A 224 -6.58 9.00 -6.54
C SER A 224 -6.37 8.50 -7.98
N ASN A 225 -6.54 9.38 -8.99
CA ASN A 225 -6.21 9.06 -10.38
C ASN A 225 -4.73 8.69 -10.53
N ARG A 226 -3.84 9.55 -10.03
CA ARG A 226 -2.39 9.36 -10.12
C ARG A 226 -1.95 8.07 -9.44
N MET A 227 -2.47 7.76 -8.25
CA MET A 227 -2.15 6.51 -7.56
C MET A 227 -2.56 5.27 -8.36
N VAL A 228 -3.75 5.29 -9.00
CA VAL A 228 -4.18 4.20 -9.89
C VAL A 228 -3.25 4.08 -11.08
N GLU A 229 -2.90 5.19 -11.74
CA GLU A 229 -1.98 5.21 -12.88
C GLU A 229 -0.60 4.66 -12.49
N ASP A 230 -0.05 5.08 -11.35
CA ASP A 230 1.24 4.63 -10.84
C ASP A 230 1.23 3.12 -10.50
N MET A 231 0.11 2.60 -10.00
CA MET A 231 -0.05 1.16 -9.72
C MET A 231 -0.23 0.35 -11.01
N GLU A 232 -0.96 0.85 -12.00
CA GLU A 232 -1.21 0.19 -13.29
C GLU A 232 0.01 0.23 -14.23
N ALA A 233 0.86 1.25 -14.12
CA ALA A 233 2.10 1.38 -14.89
C ALA A 233 3.14 0.30 -14.53
N ARG A 234 3.04 -0.30 -13.34
CA ARG A 234 3.95 -1.36 -12.90
C ARG A 234 3.64 -2.67 -13.64
N GLN A 235 4.68 -3.40 -14.02
CA GLN A 235 4.54 -4.72 -14.67
C GLN A 235 3.78 -5.73 -13.78
N ILE A 236 3.91 -5.60 -12.45
CA ILE A 236 3.21 -6.39 -11.45
C ILE A 236 2.55 -5.41 -10.48
N VAL A 237 1.23 -5.50 -10.35
CA VAL A 237 0.47 -4.71 -9.37
C VAL A 237 0.80 -5.22 -7.96
N PRO A 238 1.31 -4.38 -7.06
CA PRO A 238 1.78 -4.81 -5.73
C PRO A 238 0.63 -5.30 -4.84
N ASP A 239 -0.48 -4.56 -4.79
CA ASP A 239 -1.69 -4.96 -4.06
C ASP A 239 -2.94 -4.68 -4.90
N ARG A 240 -3.64 -5.75 -5.27
CA ARG A 240 -4.88 -5.68 -6.05
C ARG A 240 -6.07 -5.22 -5.20
N THR A 241 -6.07 -5.52 -3.92
CA THR A 241 -7.13 -5.12 -2.99
C THR A 241 -7.09 -3.61 -2.80
N LEU A 242 -5.90 -3.06 -2.54
CA LEU A 242 -5.68 -1.62 -2.48
C LEU A 242 -6.08 -0.94 -3.80
N LEU A 243 -5.66 -1.49 -4.95
CA LEU A 243 -6.02 -0.92 -6.25
C LEU A 243 -7.54 -0.82 -6.44
N VAL A 244 -8.28 -1.86 -6.06
CA VAL A 244 -9.75 -1.87 -6.15
C VAL A 244 -10.35 -0.82 -5.21
N ARG A 245 -9.85 -0.72 -3.98
CA ARG A 245 -10.31 0.28 -3.00
C ARG A 245 -10.08 1.71 -3.48
N VAL A 246 -8.88 2.02 -3.99
CA VAL A 246 -8.56 3.34 -4.56
C VAL A 246 -9.43 3.63 -5.79
N CYS A 247 -9.68 2.63 -6.65
CA CYS A 247 -10.60 2.78 -7.77
C CYS A 247 -12.05 3.11 -7.31
N LEU A 248 -12.51 2.53 -6.20
CA LEU A 248 -13.83 2.85 -5.63
C LEU A 248 -13.88 4.31 -5.16
N VAL A 249 -12.89 4.73 -4.37
CA VAL A 249 -12.78 6.12 -3.90
C VAL A 249 -12.79 7.08 -5.08
N ARG A 250 -11.98 6.83 -6.12
CA ARG A 250 -11.95 7.64 -7.35
C ARG A 250 -13.32 7.82 -8.01
N GLU A 251 -14.09 6.74 -8.13
CA GLU A 251 -15.42 6.82 -8.75
C GLU A 251 -16.44 7.51 -7.83
N GLU A 252 -16.33 7.39 -6.52
CA GLU A 252 -17.17 8.10 -5.55
C GLU A 252 -16.86 9.60 -5.50
N THR A 253 -15.57 9.98 -5.49
CA THR A 253 -15.12 11.37 -5.66
C THR A 253 -15.67 11.98 -6.94
N ARG A 254 -15.63 11.24 -8.07
CA ARG A 254 -16.22 11.72 -9.33
C ARG A 254 -17.73 11.92 -9.25
N LYS A 255 -18.47 11.06 -8.53
CA LYS A 255 -19.92 11.21 -8.36
C LYS A 255 -20.28 12.47 -7.57
N LEU A 256 -19.48 12.84 -6.57
CA LEU A 256 -19.70 14.07 -5.81
C LEU A 256 -19.27 15.33 -6.56
N ALA A 257 -18.36 15.20 -7.52
CA ALA A 257 -17.90 16.32 -8.36
C ALA A 257 -18.86 16.64 -9.52
N MET A 258 -19.82 15.74 -9.80
CA MET A 258 -20.87 15.89 -10.83
C MET A 258 -22.14 16.47 -10.24
#